data_AF-A0A2M8S7L3-F1
#
_entry.id   AF-A0A2M8S7L3-F1
#
_cell.length_a   1.000
_cell.length_b   1.000
_cell.length_c   1.000
_cell.angle_alpha   90.00
_cell.angle_beta   90.00
_cell.angle_gamma   90.00
#
_symmetry.space_group_name_H-M   'P 1'
#
loop_
_entity.id
_entity.type
_entity.pdbx_description
1 polymer ?
#
loop_
_entity_poly.entity_id
_entity_poly.type
_entity_poly.pdbx_seq_one_letter_code
_entity_poly.pdbx_strand_id
1 'polypeptide(L)'
;RLQALVERCDAAIALPGGPGTLTEIALTWNLMIVHSIPAKPLILVGEGWKAVFNQFFDSFYIYMPINQRVLLRFAQDIQTAITLIPTKND
;
A
#
# COMPACT_ATOMS: atom_id res chain seq x y z
N ARG A 1 -13.34 -6.96 -10.61
CA ARG A 1 -11.91 -6.76 -10.98
C ARG A 1 -11.11 -6.22 -9.78
N LEU A 2 -11.49 -5.07 -9.21
CA LEU A 2 -10.95 -4.55 -7.94
C LEU A 2 -10.99 -5.57 -6.79
N GLN A 3 -12.13 -6.21 -6.56
CA GLN A 3 -12.30 -7.15 -5.45
C GLN A 3 -11.37 -8.38 -5.52
N ALA A 4 -11.11 -8.93 -6.71
CA ALA A 4 -10.27 -10.11 -6.88
C ALA A 4 -8.78 -9.83 -6.63
N LEU A 5 -8.28 -8.65 -7.03
CA LEU A 5 -6.89 -8.22 -6.77
C LEU A 5 -6.66 -7.91 -5.29
N VAL A 6 -7.69 -7.42 -4.60
CA VAL A 6 -7.61 -7.02 -3.19
C VAL A 6 -7.83 -8.20 -2.24
N GLU A 7 -8.62 -9.21 -2.59
CA GLU A 7 -8.92 -10.32 -1.67
C GLU A 7 -7.98 -11.54 -1.82
N ARG A 8 -7.34 -11.74 -2.98
CA ARG A 8 -6.63 -12.99 -3.31
C ARG A 8 -5.10 -12.88 -3.38
N CYS A 9 -4.49 -12.05 -2.54
CA CYS A 9 -3.03 -11.98 -2.44
C CYS A 9 -2.55 -11.84 -1.01
N ASP A 10 -1.42 -12.49 -0.72
CA ASP A 10 -0.70 -12.39 0.57
C ASP A 10 0.10 -11.09 0.68
N ALA A 11 0.41 -10.44 -0.45
CA ALA A 11 1.03 -9.13 -0.55
C ALA A 11 0.56 -8.42 -1.83
N ALA A 12 0.48 -7.09 -1.79
CA ALA A 12 0.12 -6.24 -2.92
C ALA A 12 1.28 -5.31 -3.27
N ILE A 13 1.64 -5.24 -4.55
CA ILE A 13 2.67 -4.34 -5.08
C ILE A 13 2.03 -3.43 -6.12
N ALA A 14 2.08 -2.12 -5.88
CA ALA A 14 1.61 -1.13 -6.83
C ALA A 14 2.79 -0.47 -7.54
N LEU A 15 2.88 -0.70 -8.85
CA LEU A 15 3.85 -0.04 -9.71
C LEU A 15 3.40 1.40 -10.03
N PRO A 16 4.29 2.27 -10.57
CA PRO A 16 3.89 3.58 -11.07
C PRO A 16 2.76 3.46 -12.08
N GLY A 17 1.73 4.30 -11.92
CA GLY A 17 0.52 4.21 -12.71
C GLY A 17 -0.33 5.47 -12.60
N GLY A 18 -1.51 5.42 -13.20
CA GLY A 18 -2.45 6.54 -13.22
C GLY A 18 -3.48 6.52 -12.08
N PRO A 19 -4.58 7.28 -12.21
CA PRO A 19 -5.66 7.36 -11.21
C PRO A 19 -6.31 6.02 -10.87
N GLY A 20 -6.34 5.06 -11.82
CA GLY A 20 -6.83 3.70 -11.57
C GLY A 20 -6.00 2.98 -10.51
N THR A 21 -4.67 3.07 -10.62
CA THR A 21 -3.74 2.49 -9.64
C THR A 21 -3.88 3.18 -8.28
N LEU A 22 -4.03 4.51 -8.25
CA LEU A 22 -4.31 5.23 -7.00
C LEU A 22 -5.60 4.75 -6.34
N THR A 23 -6.65 4.49 -7.13
CA THR A 23 -7.93 3.97 -6.64
C THR A 23 -7.76 2.60 -5.99
N GLU A 24 -6.98 1.71 -6.62
CA GLU A 24 -6.68 0.38 -6.08
C GLU A 24 -5.86 0.45 -4.79
N ILE A 25 -4.85 1.33 -4.72
CA ILE A 25 -4.05 1.57 -3.50
C ILE A 25 -4.96 2.06 -2.37
N ALA A 26 -5.74 3.11 -2.61
CA ALA A 26 -6.58 3.74 -1.60
C ALA A 26 -7.66 2.76 -1.08
N LEU A 27 -8.29 2.00 -1.98
CA LEU A 27 -9.30 1.01 -1.59
C LEU A 27 -8.69 -0.11 -0.75
N THR A 28 -7.57 -0.69 -1.20
CA THR A 28 -6.88 -1.77 -0.47
C THR A 28 -6.49 -1.31 0.92
N TRP A 29 -5.89 -0.12 1.00
CA TRP A 29 -5.46 0.47 2.26
C TRP A 29 -6.63 0.71 3.22
N ASN A 30 -7.72 1.29 2.73
CA ASN A 30 -8.90 1.53 3.56
C ASN A 30 -9.54 0.23 4.06
N LEU A 31 -9.62 -0.81 3.21
CA LEU A 31 -10.15 -2.13 3.61
C LEU A 31 -9.30 -2.78 4.72
N MET A 32 -7.98 -2.57 4.74
CA MET A 32 -7.13 -2.99 5.86
C MET A 32 -7.40 -2.18 7.13
N ILE A 33 -7.59 -0.86 7.01
CA ILE A 33 -7.89 0.04 8.14
C ILE A 33 -9.19 -0.36 8.84
N VAL A 34 -10.24 -0.65 8.07
CA VAL A 34 -11.56 -1.05 8.61
C VAL A 34 -11.65 -2.56 8.89
N HIS A 35 -10.52 -3.28 8.83
CA HIS A 35 -10.43 -4.73 9.07
C HIS A 35 -11.39 -5.60 8.22
N SER A 36 -11.78 -5.11 7.04
CA SER A 36 -12.58 -5.89 6.07
C SER A 36 -11.74 -6.93 5.32
N ILE A 37 -10.42 -6.71 5.27
CA ILE A 37 -9.44 -7.71 4.83
C ILE A 37 -8.31 -7.80 5.86
N PRO A 38 -7.58 -8.94 5.95
CA PRO A 38 -6.40 -9.04 6.79
C PRO A 38 -5.35 -7.99 6.42
N ALA A 39 -4.66 -7.46 7.43
CA ALA A 39 -3.51 -6.59 7.20
C ALA A 39 -2.42 -7.38 6.46
N LYS A 40 -1.94 -6.81 5.36
CA LYS A 40 -0.92 -7.41 4.51
C LYS A 40 0.03 -6.35 3.96
N PRO A 41 1.22 -6.73 3.50
CA PRO A 41 2.13 -5.78 2.87
C PRO A 41 1.47 -5.12 1.65
N LEU A 42 1.31 -3.80 1.68
CA LEU A 42 0.95 -2.97 0.53
C LEU A 42 2.17 -2.10 0.19
N ILE A 43 2.90 -2.50 -0.85
CA ILE A 43 4.18 -1.93 -1.22
C ILE A 43 4.01 -1.06 -2.47
N LEU A 44 4.35 0.22 -2.36
CA LEU A 44 4.26 1.20 -3.44
C LEU A 44 5.64 1.44 -4.02
N VAL A 45 5.81 1.18 -5.31
CA VAL A 45 7.11 1.22 -5.99
C VAL A 45 7.31 2.53 -6.73
N GLY A 46 8.46 3.17 -6.48
CA GLY A 46 8.90 4.38 -7.15
C GLY A 46 8.71 5.66 -6.32
N GLU A 47 9.62 6.61 -6.53
CA GLU A 47 9.64 7.89 -5.80
C GLU A 47 8.36 8.72 -5.98
N GLY A 48 7.65 8.56 -7.10
CA GLY A 48 6.37 9.24 -7.34
C GLY A 48 5.31 8.93 -6.28
N TRP A 49 5.14 7.64 -5.94
CA TRP A 49 4.17 7.28 -4.89
C TRP A 49 4.61 7.74 -3.51
N LYS A 50 5.91 7.62 -3.20
CA LYS A 50 6.47 8.11 -1.94
C LYS A 50 6.22 9.62 -1.76
N ALA A 51 6.46 10.42 -2.80
CA ALA A 51 6.21 11.85 -2.77
C ALA A 51 4.71 12.18 -2.54
N VAL A 52 3.81 11.52 -3.29
CA VAL A 52 2.36 11.72 -3.15
C VAL A 52 1.87 11.41 -1.74
N PHE A 53 2.25 10.26 -1.19
CA PHE A 53 1.78 9.84 0.12
C PHE A 53 2.45 10.60 1.26
N ASN A 54 3.73 10.99 1.14
CA ASN A 54 4.35 11.89 2.11
C ASN A 54 3.59 13.21 2.19
N GLN A 55 3.31 13.86 1.05
CA GLN A 55 2.52 15.09 1.04
C GLN A 55 1.13 14.88 1.64
N PHE A 56 0.48 13.74 1.33
CA PHE A 56 -0.81 13.40 1.90
C PHE A 56 -0.75 13.25 3.42
N PHE A 57 0.25 12.53 3.94
CA PHE A 57 0.47 12.37 5.37
C PHE A 57 0.77 13.68 6.09
N ASP A 58 1.55 14.56 5.46
CA ASP A 58 1.92 15.85 6.03
C ASP A 58 0.72 16.82 6.05
N SER A 59 -0.04 16.87 4.95
CA SER A 59 -1.17 17.80 4.80
C SER A 59 -2.38 17.39 5.66
N PHE A 60 -2.59 16.10 5.86
CA PHE A 60 -3.80 15.55 6.50
C PHE A 60 -3.47 14.73 7.75
N TYR A 61 -2.35 15.02 8.42
CA TYR A 61 -1.80 14.21 9.50
C TYR A 61 -2.80 13.93 10.65
N ILE A 62 -3.68 14.89 10.96
CA ILE A 62 -4.70 14.78 12.03
C ILE A 62 -5.72 13.66 11.73
N TYR A 63 -6.01 13.40 10.46
CA TYR A 63 -7.00 12.42 10.04
C TYR A 63 -6.42 11.02 9.85
N MET A 64 -5.10 10.88 9.95
CA MET A 64 -4.39 9.62 9.68
C MET A 64 -3.48 9.27 10.85
N PRO A 65 -3.98 8.55 11.85
CA PRO A 65 -3.16 7.99 12.92
C PRO A 65 -2.01 7.13 12.39
N ILE A 66 -0.91 7.07 13.15
CA ILE A 66 0.33 6.40 12.70
C ILE A 66 0.12 4.92 12.35
N ASN A 67 -0.74 4.22 13.09
CA ASN A 67 -1.06 2.81 12.88
C ASN A 67 -1.72 2.52 11.53
N GLN A 68 -2.32 3.53 10.88
CA GLN A 68 -2.86 3.40 9.53
C GLN A 68 -1.76 3.64 8.48
N ARG A 69 -0.87 4.60 8.71
CA ARG A 69 0.21 4.94 7.76
C ARG A 69 1.21 3.80 7.58
N VAL A 70 1.54 3.10 8.67
CA VAL A 70 2.51 1.97 8.65
C VAL A 70 2.04 0.76 7.84
N LEU A 71 0.77 0.73 7.42
CA LEU A 71 0.26 -0.29 6.49
C LEU A 71 0.80 -0.10 5.06
N LEU A 72 1.23 1.12 4.71
CA LEU A 72 1.88 1.41 3.45
C LEU A 72 3.40 1.28 3.59
N ARG A 73 4.01 0.55 2.66
CA ARG A 73 5.45 0.43 2.53
C ARG A 73 5.87 1.05 1.19
N PHE A 74 7.06 1.66 1.16
CA PHE A 74 7.59 2.28 -0.04
C PHE A 74 8.89 1.60 -0.46
N ALA A 75 9.03 1.34 -1.75
CA ALA A 75 10.22 0.76 -2.35
C ALA A 75 10.68 1.65 -3.50
N GLN A 76 11.99 1.82 -3.67
CA GLN A 76 12.53 2.60 -4.79
C GLN A 76 12.32 1.87 -6.13
N ASP A 77 12.47 0.55 -6.11
CA ASP A 77 12.37 -0.33 -7.27
C ASP A 77 11.76 -1.69 -6.91
N ILE A 78 11.58 -2.54 -7.92
CA ILE A 78 10.96 -3.87 -7.79
C ILE A 78 11.84 -4.79 -6.92
N GLN A 79 13.15 -4.69 -7.03
CA GLN A 79 14.11 -5.49 -6.28
C GLN A 79 13.95 -5.22 -4.78
N THR A 80 13.92 -3.95 -4.40
CA THR A 80 13.65 -3.50 -3.04
C THR A 80 12.26 -3.97 -2.60
N ALA A 81 11.24 -3.88 -3.46
CA ALA A 81 9.89 -4.32 -3.12
C ALA A 81 9.83 -5.80 -2.72
N ILE A 82 10.56 -6.67 -3.42
CA ILE A 82 10.59 -8.12 -3.11
C ILE A 82 11.17 -8.36 -1.71
N THR A 83 12.21 -7.61 -1.31
CA THR A 83 12.80 -7.74 0.04
C THR A 83 11.84 -7.34 1.18
N LEU A 84 10.81 -6.56 0.87
CA LEU A 84 9.81 -6.10 1.84
C LEU A 84 8.64 -7.09 2.01
N ILE A 85 8.57 -8.13 1.17
CA ILE A 85 7.60 -9.21 1.33
C ILE A 85 8.09 -10.11 2.47
N PRO A 86 7.29 -10.34 3.53
CA PRO A 86 7.65 -11.29 4.56
C PRO A 86 7.85 -12.67 3.94
N THR A 87 9.01 -13.29 4.21
CA THR A 87 9.16 -14.72 3.92
C THR A 87 8.15 -15.47 4.79
N LYS A 88 7.27 -16.23 4.17
CA LYS A 88 6.43 -17.19 4.88
C LYS A 88 7.40 -18.22 5.46
N ASN A 89 7.74 -18.10 6.75
CA ASN A 89 8.35 -19.23 7.44
C ASN A 89 7.30 -20.34 7.45
N ASP A 90 7.71 -21.53 7.00
CA ASP A 90 6.91 -22.75 6.94
C ASP A 90 6.19 -23.07 8.26
#